data_AF-X1SWH8-F1
#
_entry.id   AF-X1SWH8-F1
#
_cell.length_a   1.000
_cell.length_b   1.000
_cell.length_c   1.000
_cell.angle_alpha   90.00
_cell.angle_beta   90.00
_cell.angle_gamma   90.00
#
_symmetry.space_group_name_H-M   'P 1'
#
loop_
_entity.id
_entity.type
_entity.pdbx_description
1 polymer ?
#
loop_
_entity_poly.entity_id
_entity_poly.type
_entity_poly.pdbx_seq_one_letter_code
_entity_poly.pdbx_strand_id
1 'polypeptide(L)'
;MPRISPFEKYAEQYEEWFVENRWVYEAELRAVKAMLPVGGHGVEIGVGSGRFAEPLGIKIGVEPSKRMREIAQKRGIQVLDGVAEEVPFYDC
;
A
#
# COMPACT_ATOMS: atom_id res chain seq x y z
N MET A 1 9.67 -7.68 15.81
CA MET A 1 10.16 -6.58 14.94
C MET A 1 9.78 -6.88 13.50
N PRO A 2 9.19 -5.92 12.78
CA PRO A 2 8.77 -6.13 11.40
C PRO A 2 9.97 -6.31 10.48
N ARG A 3 9.85 -7.19 9.48
CA ARG A 3 10.93 -7.48 8.52
C ARG A 3 10.90 -6.50 7.34
N ILE A 4 11.28 -5.25 7.61
CA ILE A 4 11.20 -4.15 6.61
C ILE A 4 12.46 -3.99 5.77
N SER A 5 13.60 -4.58 6.15
CA SER A 5 14.88 -4.34 5.47
C SER A 5 14.87 -4.54 3.95
N PRO A 6 14.16 -5.53 3.37
CA PRO A 6 14.11 -5.67 1.92
C PRO A 6 13.42 -4.48 1.24
N PHE A 7 12.30 -4.03 1.80
CA PHE A 7 11.53 -2.90 1.25
C PHE A 7 12.22 -1.56 1.50
N GLU A 8 12.99 -1.42 2.58
CA GLU A 8 13.85 -0.25 2.80
C GLU A 8 15.01 -0.18 1.80
N LYS A 9 15.66 -1.30 1.50
CA LYS A 9 16.86 -1.30 0.64
C LYS A 9 16.51 -1.33 -0.85
N TYR A 10 15.49 -2.07 -1.22
CA TYR A 10 15.15 -2.40 -2.61
C TYR A 10 13.79 -1.83 -3.05
N ALA A 11 13.34 -0.71 -2.45
CA ALA A 11 12.09 -0.05 -2.86
C ALA A 11 12.03 0.27 -4.36
N GLU A 12 13.16 0.67 -4.95
CA GLU A 12 13.23 0.96 -6.39
C GLU A 12 13.04 -0.30 -7.24
N GLN A 13 13.65 -1.43 -6.87
CA GLN A 13 13.43 -2.70 -7.55
C GLN A 13 11.97 -3.16 -7.41
N TYR A 14 11.37 -2.96 -6.24
CA TYR A 14 9.95 -3.21 -6.02
C TYR A 14 9.08 -2.36 -6.97
N GLU A 15 9.39 -1.07 -7.09
CA GLU A 15 8.67 -0.13 -7.97
C GLU A 15 8.83 -0.46 -9.46
N GLU A 16 10.04 -0.85 -9.88
CA GLU A 16 10.36 -1.21 -11.27
C GLU A 16 9.58 -2.46 -11.70
N TRP A 17 9.37 -3.42 -10.79
CA TRP A 17 8.59 -4.62 -11.10
C TRP A 17 7.19 -4.30 -11.65
N PHE A 18 6.53 -3.26 -11.15
CA PHE A 18 5.20 -2.83 -11.64
C PHE A 18 5.25 -2.14 -13.00
N VAL A 19 6.41 -1.59 -13.38
CA VAL A 19 6.65 -1.02 -14.71
C VAL A 19 6.89 -2.14 -15.72
N GLU A 20 7.78 -3.07 -15.40
CA GLU A 20 8.13 -4.21 -16.25
C GLU A 20 6.95 -5.18 -16.43
N ASN A 21 6.17 -5.42 -15.38
CA ASN A 21 5.07 -6.39 -15.34
C ASN A 21 3.69 -5.72 -15.41
N ARG A 22 3.58 -4.63 -16.16
CA ARG A 22 2.39 -3.77 -16.24
C ARG A 22 1.08 -4.54 -16.42
N TRP A 23 1.05 -5.52 -17.32
CA TRP A 23 -0.18 -6.28 -17.61
C TRP A 23 -0.64 -7.16 -16.45
N VAL A 24 0.30 -7.72 -15.70
CA VAL A 24 0.02 -8.53 -14.51
C VAL A 24 -0.52 -7.62 -13.42
N TYR A 25 0.14 -6.49 -13.18
CA TYR A 25 -0.32 -5.47 -12.24
C TYR A 25 -1.73 -4.96 -12.56
N GLU A 26 -2.01 -4.62 -13.83
CA GLU A 26 -3.35 -4.17 -14.24
C GLU A 26 -4.42 -5.27 -14.09
N ALA A 27 -4.06 -6.55 -14.24
CA ALA A 27 -4.96 -7.67 -13.99
C ALA A 27 -5.29 -7.81 -12.50
N GLU A 28 -4.28 -7.78 -11.63
CA GLU A 28 -4.45 -7.82 -10.16
C GLU A 28 -5.27 -6.64 -9.66
N LEU A 29 -4.97 -5.43 -10.13
CA LEU A 29 -5.69 -4.22 -9.76
C LEU A 29 -7.18 -4.30 -10.12
N ARG A 30 -7.51 -4.80 -11.32
CA ARG A 30 -8.91 -5.01 -11.73
C ARG A 30 -9.61 -6.07 -10.89
N ALA A 31 -8.92 -7.16 -10.57
CA ALA A 31 -9.47 -8.22 -9.73
C ALA A 31 -9.82 -7.69 -8.32
N VAL A 32 -8.91 -6.94 -7.69
CA VAL A 32 -9.16 -6.31 -6.39
C VAL A 32 -10.31 -5.30 -6.49
N LYS A 33 -10.29 -4.43 -7.50
CA LYS A 33 -11.34 -3.41 -7.71
C LYS A 33 -12.74 -4.02 -7.84
N ALA A 34 -12.86 -5.18 -8.48
CA ALA A 34 -14.14 -5.87 -8.65
C ALA A 34 -14.72 -6.42 -7.32
N MET A 35 -13.87 -6.61 -6.31
CA MET A 35 -14.27 -7.11 -4.99
C MET A 35 -14.53 -5.99 -3.98
N LEU A 36 -14.12 -4.76 -4.29
CA LEU A 36 -14.33 -3.62 -3.40
C LEU A 36 -15.77 -3.10 -3.46
N PRO A 37 -16.33 -2.62 -2.33
CA PRO A 37 -17.61 -1.92 -2.35
C PRO A 37 -17.50 -0.62 -3.16
N VAL A 38 -18.63 -0.17 -3.71
CA VAL A 38 -18.72 1.04 -4.55
C VAL A 38 -18.40 2.32 -3.74
N GLY A 39 -18.43 2.27 -2.41
CA GLY A 39 -18.06 3.38 -1.54
C GLY A 39 -17.78 2.94 -0.11
N GLY A 40 -17.42 3.93 0.72
CA GLY A 40 -17.02 3.74 2.12
C GLY A 40 -15.61 4.23 2.38
N HIS A 41 -15.19 4.14 3.64
CA HIS A 41 -13.82 4.41 4.05
C HIS A 41 -13.08 3.08 4.19
N GLY A 42 -12.03 2.90 3.39
CA GLY A 42 -11.16 1.74 3.46
C GLY A 42 -9.78 2.11 3.98
N VAL A 43 -9.09 1.12 4.52
CA VAL A 43 -7.66 1.19 4.86
C VAL A 43 -6.94 0.04 4.17
N GLU A 44 -5.75 0.32 3.60
CA GLU A 44 -4.84 -0.72 3.12
C GLU A 44 -3.79 -1.05 4.19
N ILE A 45 -3.75 -2.30 4.63
CA ILE A 45 -2.74 -2.78 5.60
C ILE A 45 -1.54 -3.34 4.82
N GLY A 46 -0.34 -2.82 5.10
CA GLY A 46 0.83 -3.06 4.25
C GLY A 46 0.74 -2.27 2.95
N VAL A 47 0.39 -0.98 3.03
CA VAL A 47 0.15 -0.12 1.85
C VAL A 47 1.40 0.05 0.97
N GLY A 48 2.59 -0.24 1.50
CA GLY A 48 3.83 -0.17 0.75
C GLY A 48 4.04 1.20 0.13
N SER A 49 4.34 1.22 -1.17
CA SER A 49 4.50 2.46 -1.96
C SER A 49 3.18 3.03 -2.46
N GLY A 50 2.04 2.43 -2.10
CA GLY A 50 0.72 2.87 -2.52
C GLY A 50 0.34 2.47 -3.94
N ARG A 51 0.88 1.35 -4.47
CA ARG A 51 0.56 0.88 -5.82
C ARG A 51 -0.90 0.48 -5.97
N PHE A 52 -1.54 -0.04 -4.93
CA PHE A 52 -2.96 -0.40 -4.98
C PHE A 52 -3.84 0.71 -4.42
N ALA A 53 -3.52 1.30 -3.26
CA ALA A 53 -4.32 2.35 -2.65
C ALA A 53 -4.63 3.53 -3.58
N GLU A 54 -3.63 4.09 -4.26
CA GLU A 54 -3.80 5.26 -5.13
C GLU A 54 -4.87 5.03 -6.22
N PRO A 55 -4.74 4.03 -7.13
CA PRO A 55 -5.72 3.81 -8.18
C PRO A 55 -7.07 3.25 -7.70
N LEU A 56 -7.11 2.62 -6.52
CA LEU A 56 -8.35 2.14 -5.91
C LEU A 56 -9.09 3.23 -5.12
N GLY A 57 -8.49 4.41 -4.96
CA GLY A 57 -9.09 5.53 -4.24
C GLY A 57 -9.04 5.38 -2.71
N ILE A 58 -8.26 4.45 -2.18
CA ILE A 58 -8.04 4.26 -0.75
C ILE A 58 -7.12 5.37 -0.26
N LYS A 59 -7.54 6.10 0.79
CA LYS A 59 -6.83 7.31 1.26
C LYS A 59 -5.96 7.08 2.49
N ILE A 60 -6.17 5.98 3.21
CA ILE A 60 -5.47 5.67 4.46
C ILE A 60 -4.76 4.33 4.29
N GLY A 61 -3.52 4.25 4.77
CA GLY A 61 -2.78 2.99 4.80
C GLY A 61 -1.93 2.84 6.07
N VAL A 62 -1.50 1.62 6.34
CA VAL A 62 -0.55 1.27 7.42
C VAL A 62 0.68 0.63 6.79
N GLU A 63 1.88 1.12 7.10
CA GLU A 63 3.13 0.57 6.57
C GLU A 63 4.30 0.80 7.55
N PRO A 64 5.02 -0.24 7.97
CA PRO A 64 6.15 -0.09 8.88
C PRO A 64 7.43 0.45 8.20
N SER A 65 7.62 0.25 6.90
CA SER A 65 8.78 0.77 6.16
C SER A 65 8.66 2.28 5.95
N LYS A 66 9.58 3.05 6.53
CA LYS A 66 9.69 4.50 6.33
C LYS A 66 9.87 4.86 4.86
N ARG A 67 10.78 4.18 4.14
CA ARG A 67 11.01 4.46 2.71
C ARG A 67 9.76 4.24 1.87
N MET A 68 9.01 3.16 2.13
CA MET A 68 7.77 2.87 1.42
C MET A 68 6.68 3.91 1.74
N ARG A 69 6.54 4.29 3.03
CA ARG A 69 5.65 5.36 3.47
C ARG A 69 5.91 6.68 2.73
N GLU A 70 7.17 7.08 2.60
CA GLU A 70 7.54 8.32 1.90
C GLU A 70 7.10 8.30 0.42
N ILE A 71 7.12 7.13 -0.24
CA ILE A 71 6.64 6.99 -1.62
C ILE A 71 5.11 7.06 -1.67
N ALA A 72 4.42 6.33 -0.79
CA ALA A 72 2.95 6.35 -0.72
C ALA A 72 2.39 7.74 -0.38
N GLN A 73 3.06 8.49 0.51
CA GLN A 73 2.69 9.86 0.86
C GLN A 73 2.79 10.81 -0.34
N LYS A 74 3.80 10.64 -1.21
CA LYS A 74 3.92 11.41 -2.47
C LYS A 74 2.77 11.14 -3.44
N ARG A 75 2.07 10.00 -3.30
CA ARG A 75 0.84 9.66 -4.05
C ARG A 75 -0.44 10.13 -3.36
N GLY A 76 -0.32 10.93 -2.30
CA GLY A 76 -1.46 11.50 -1.58
C GLY A 76 -2.17 10.53 -0.63
N ILE A 77 -1.49 9.45 -0.20
CA ILE A 77 -2.03 8.52 0.80
C ILE A 77 -1.57 8.97 2.18
N GLN A 78 -2.49 9.05 3.14
CA GLN A 78 -2.16 9.22 4.54
C GLN A 78 -1.69 7.87 5.11
N VAL A 79 -0.40 7.78 5.46
CA VAL A 79 0.17 6.52 5.94
C VAL A 79 0.54 6.58 7.42
N LEU A 80 -0.01 5.66 8.18
CA LEU A 80 0.29 5.44 9.59
C LEU A 80 1.49 4.50 9.73
N ASP A 81 2.39 4.83 10.66
CA ASP A 81 3.45 3.92 11.08
C ASP A 81 2.84 2.81 11.92
N GLY A 82 2.94 1.57 11.47
CA GLY A 82 2.33 0.44 12.17
C GLY A 82 2.57 -0.88 11.46
N VAL A 83 2.26 -1.96 12.16
CA VAL A 83 2.38 -3.32 11.63
C VAL A 83 0.99 -3.94 11.47
N ALA A 84 0.87 -4.98 10.63
CA ALA A 84 -0.41 -5.62 10.38
C ALA A 84 -0.96 -6.35 11.63
N GLU A 85 -0.06 -6.81 12.49
CA GLU A 85 -0.35 -7.57 13.71
C GLU A 85 -0.88 -6.68 14.85
N GLU A 86 -0.65 -5.36 14.77
CA GLU A 86 -1.03 -4.38 15.79
C GLU A 86 -1.41 -3.06 15.08
N VAL A 87 -2.53 -3.10 14.35
CA VAL A 87 -2.99 -1.96 13.57
C VAL A 87 -3.38 -0.79 14.50
N PRO A 88 -3.02 0.47 14.16
CA PRO A 88 -3.23 1.64 15.01
C PRO A 88 -4.69 2.17 14.92
N PHE A 89 -5.66 1.27 14.97
CA PHE A 89 -7.08 1.59 15.04
C PHE A 89 -7.65 0.98 16.31
N TYR A 90 -8.36 1.80 17.07
CA TYR A 90 -9.01 1.38 18.30
C TYR A 90 -10.49 1.15 18.03
N ASP A 91 -11.04 0.07 18.59
CA ASP A 91 -12.48 -0.07 18.71
C ASP A 91 -13.01 1.03 19.62
N CYS A 92 -14.09 1.67 19.18
CA CYS A 92 -14.82 2.69 19.95
C CYS A 92 -15.80 2.05 20.94
#